data_AF-A0A920VR52-F1
#
_entry.id   AF-A0A920VR52-F1
#
_cell.length_a   1.000
_cell.length_b   1.000
_cell.length_c   1.000
_cell.angle_alpha   90.00
_cell.angle_beta   90.00
_cell.angle_gamma   90.00
#
_symmetry.space_group_name_H-M   'P 1'
#
loop_
_entity.id
_entity.type
_entity.pdbx_description
1 polymer ?
#
loop_
_entity_poly.entity_id
_entity_poly.type
_entity_poly.pdbx_seq_one_letter_code
_entity_poly.pdbx_strand_id
1 'polypeptide(L)'
;MLAISCHRSRSGKPGNHGCSKVHTRVPEVKGMKPKEERKNLHNDPDFAKKSLFGTTANAGVMTMAYVNQMIEACFPAESFYNGGTLTYKGINPFRDGDVVVFFRRGRR
;
A
#
# COMPACT_ATOMS: atom_id res chain seq x y z
N MET A 1 9.35 -7.45 -10.49
CA MET A 1 8.08 -7.50 -11.23
C MET A 1 6.97 -7.81 -10.24
N LEU A 2 6.03 -6.89 -10.03
CA LEU A 2 4.89 -7.09 -9.13
C LEU A 2 3.78 -7.81 -9.90
N ALA A 3 3.29 -8.93 -9.36
CA ALA A 3 2.12 -9.63 -9.89
C ALA A 3 0.96 -9.45 -8.92
N ILE A 4 -0.11 -8.79 -9.37
CA ILE A 4 -1.36 -8.65 -8.63
C ILE A 4 -2.40 -9.50 -9.34
N SER A 5 -2.93 -10.51 -8.64
CA SER A 5 -4.04 -11.35 -9.12
C SER A 5 -5.25 -11.10 -8.23
N CYS A 6 -6.39 -10.78 -8.84
CA CYS A 6 -7.67 -10.58 -8.17
C CYS A 6 -8.64 -11.67 -8.65
N HIS A 7 -9.22 -12.43 -7.72
CA HIS A 7 -10.25 -13.43 -8.02
C HIS A 7 -11.62 -12.96 -7.49
N ARG A 8 -12.65 -13.05 -8.35
CA ARG A 8 -14.03 -12.64 -8.03
C ARG A 8 -14.83 -13.84 -7.51
N SER A 9 -15.29 -13.79 -6.27
CA SER A 9 -16.33 -14.70 -5.78
C SER A 9 -17.72 -14.14 -6.14
N ARG A 10 -18.66 -15.00 -6.57
CA ARG A 10 -20.01 -14.59 -6.99
C ARG A 10 -21.02 -14.82 -5.86
N SER A 11 -21.29 -13.80 -5.05
CA SER A 11 -22.60 -13.63 -4.36
C SER A 11 -22.64 -12.33 -3.54
N GLY A 12 -23.64 -11.47 -3.77
CA GLY A 12 -23.97 -10.35 -2.87
C GLY A 12 -24.55 -9.11 -3.58
N LYS A 13 -25.70 -8.60 -3.10
CA LYS A 13 -26.44 -7.43 -3.60
C LYS A 13 -25.74 -6.10 -3.22
N PRO A 14 -25.93 -5.00 -3.98
CA PRO A 14 -25.23 -3.74 -3.73
C PRO A 14 -25.84 -2.97 -2.54
N GLY A 15 -25.02 -2.70 -1.53
CA GLY A 15 -25.28 -1.75 -0.45
C GLY A 15 -24.69 -0.38 -0.80
N ASN A 16 -25.48 0.66 -0.59
CA ASN A 16 -25.13 2.06 -0.84
C ASN A 16 -24.03 2.55 0.12
N HIS A 17 -22.82 2.83 -0.37
CA HIS A 17 -21.73 3.40 0.44
C HIS A 17 -21.09 4.60 -0.25
N GLY A 18 -21.64 5.79 0.01
CA GLY A 18 -20.89 7.03 -0.11
C GLY A 18 -19.86 7.10 1.01
N CYS A 19 -18.58 6.92 0.70
CA CYS A 19 -17.48 7.10 1.64
C CYS A 19 -16.47 8.11 1.07
N SER A 20 -16.86 9.38 1.06
CA SER A 20 -15.91 10.48 0.88
C SER A 20 -15.31 10.82 2.25
N LYS A 21 -14.41 9.97 2.74
CA LYS A 21 -13.60 10.28 3.93
C LYS A 21 -12.32 10.95 3.45
N VAL A 22 -12.34 12.29 3.44
CA VAL A 22 -11.11 13.09 3.44
C VAL A 22 -10.26 12.57 4.60
N HIS A 23 -9.07 12.07 4.31
CA HIS A 23 -8.10 11.68 5.33
C HIS A 23 -7.61 12.96 6.02
N THR A 24 -8.36 13.42 7.03
CA THR A 24 -8.00 14.60 7.81
C THR A 24 -6.64 14.34 8.44
N ARG A 25 -5.66 15.23 8.18
CA ARG A 25 -4.39 15.27 8.93
C ARG A 25 -4.71 15.11 10.42
N VAL A 26 -4.01 14.18 11.06
CA VAL A 26 -4.09 13.98 12.52
C VAL A 26 -4.00 15.36 13.19
N PRO A 27 -4.98 15.79 14.00
CA PRO A 27 -4.92 17.08 14.66
C PRO A 27 -3.68 17.10 15.55
N GLU A 28 -2.86 18.13 15.39
CA GLU A 28 -1.68 18.35 16.22
C GLU A 28 -2.15 18.61 17.65
N VAL A 29 -2.07 17.58 18.50
CA VAL A 29 -2.46 17.69 19.91
C VAL A 29 -1.41 18.52 20.65
N LYS A 30 -1.79 19.75 21.04
CA LYS A 30 -0.94 20.69 21.77
C LYS A 30 -0.44 20.04 23.08
N GLY A 31 0.85 19.69 23.13
CA GLY A 31 1.47 19.04 24.28
C GLY A 31 2.09 17.65 24.01
N MET A 32 1.89 17.06 22.82
CA MET A 32 2.74 15.93 22.40
C MET A 32 4.14 16.46 22.10
N LYS A 33 5.12 16.09 22.93
CA LYS A 33 6.53 16.22 22.55
C LYS A 33 6.71 15.52 21.19
N PRO A 34 7.39 16.13 20.21
CA PRO A 34 7.66 15.47 18.93
C PRO A 34 8.23 14.09 19.22
N LYS A 35 7.57 13.05 18.70
CA LYS A 35 8.08 11.69 18.84
C LYS A 35 9.40 11.68 18.10
N GLU A 36 10.50 11.60 18.85
CA GLU A 36 11.83 11.52 18.29
C GLU A 36 11.82 10.40 17.24
N GLU A 37 12.14 10.77 16.00
CA GLU A 37 12.00 9.83 14.89
C GLU A 37 13.07 8.75 15.05
N ARG A 38 12.63 7.54 15.44
CA ARG A 38 13.56 6.44 15.64
C ARG A 38 14.18 6.05 14.29
N LYS A 39 15.49 6.20 14.19
CA LYS A 39 16.28 5.71 13.06
C LYS A 39 16.05 4.22 12.86
N ASN A 40 15.75 3.82 11.63
CA ASN A 40 15.48 2.46 11.23
C ASN A 40 15.77 2.25 9.74
N LEU A 41 15.53 1.03 9.27
CA LEU A 41 15.78 0.60 7.88
C LEU A 41 15.11 1.46 6.80
N HIS A 42 14.00 2.13 7.13
CA HIS A 42 13.21 2.88 6.17
C HIS A 42 13.62 4.35 6.05
N ASN A 43 14.33 4.90 7.04
CA ASN A 43 14.61 6.34 7.13
C ASN A 43 16.08 6.71 7.40
N ASP A 44 16.96 5.75 7.71
CA ASP A 44 18.37 6.01 8.00
C ASP A 44 19.30 5.13 7.13
N PRO A 45 20.08 5.73 6.21
CA PRO A 45 20.98 4.98 5.33
C PRO A 45 22.06 4.19 6.07
N ASP A 46 22.59 4.70 7.19
CA ASP A 46 23.66 4.04 7.93
C ASP A 46 23.14 2.82 8.72
N PHE A 47 21.91 2.89 9.21
CA PHE A 47 21.19 1.76 9.74
C PHE A 47 20.91 0.73 8.64
N ALA A 48 20.45 1.18 7.48
CA ALA A 48 20.08 0.30 6.37
C ALA A 48 21.29 -0.44 5.76
N LYS A 49 22.48 0.17 5.73
CA LYS A 49 23.74 -0.47 5.30
C LYS A 49 24.07 -1.75 6.08
N LYS A 50 23.67 -1.82 7.35
CA LYS A 50 23.90 -2.97 8.23
C LYS A 50 22.83 -4.06 8.10
N SER A 51 21.79 -3.82 7.30
CA SER A 51 20.68 -4.74 7.10
C SER A 51 20.89 -5.68 5.90
N LEU A 52 20.04 -6.68 5.76
CA LEU A 52 19.97 -7.56 4.58
C LEU A 52 19.71 -6.81 3.26
N PHE A 53 19.22 -5.57 3.31
CA PHE A 53 18.89 -4.79 2.13
C PHE A 53 20.01 -3.85 1.66
N GLY A 54 21.05 -3.62 2.48
CA GLY A 54 22.23 -2.79 2.17
C GLY A 54 21.97 -1.29 1.93
N THR A 55 20.72 -0.87 1.79
CA THR A 55 20.26 0.51 1.61
C THR A 55 18.78 0.63 1.98
N THR A 56 18.30 1.85 2.19
CA THR A 56 16.94 2.14 2.65
C THR A 56 15.91 1.49 1.75
N ALA A 57 14.91 0.85 2.36
CA ALA A 57 13.82 0.18 1.68
C ALA A 57 12.49 0.75 2.18
N ASN A 58 11.54 0.94 1.29
CA ASN A 58 10.19 1.37 1.66
C ASN A 58 9.55 0.34 2.61
N ALA A 59 8.73 0.82 3.54
CA ALA A 59 8.01 -0.07 4.44
C ALA A 59 6.93 -0.84 3.67
N GLY A 60 6.74 -2.12 4.01
CA GLY A 60 5.73 -2.97 3.37
C GLY A 60 4.31 -2.41 3.52
N VAL A 61 3.99 -1.83 4.67
CA VAL A 61 2.69 -1.17 4.92
C VAL A 61 2.47 0.05 4.04
N MET A 62 3.51 0.83 3.77
CA MET A 62 3.44 2.00 2.88
C MET A 62 3.27 1.55 1.43
N THR A 63 3.97 0.48 1.04
CA THR A 63 3.81 -0.14 -0.29
C THR A 63 2.37 -0.64 -0.47
N MET A 64 1.80 -1.34 0.53
CA MET A 64 0.43 -1.82 0.45
C MET A 64 -0.60 -0.70 0.38
N ALA A 65 -0.40 0.39 1.13
CA ALA A 65 -1.27 1.57 1.04
C ALA A 65 -1.25 2.18 -0.37
N TYR A 66 -0.07 2.32 -0.97
CA TYR A 66 0.08 2.79 -2.35
C TYR A 66 -0.60 1.85 -3.35
N VAL A 67 -0.38 0.53 -3.24
CA VAL A 67 -1.02 -0.47 -4.09
C VAL A 67 -2.55 -0.40 -3.95
N ASN A 68 -3.08 -0.26 -2.74
CA ASN A 68 -4.52 -0.14 -2.50
C ASN A 68 -5.11 1.10 -3.19
N GLN A 69 -4.46 2.26 -3.07
CA GLN A 69 -4.88 3.49 -3.75
C GLN A 69 -4.89 3.32 -5.28
N MET A 70 -3.86 2.70 -5.85
CA MET A 70 -3.77 2.46 -7.29
C MET A 70 -4.84 1.49 -7.79
N ILE A 71 -5.17 0.48 -6.98
CA ILE A 71 -6.23 -0.47 -7.26
C ILE A 71 -7.60 0.22 -7.21
N GLU A 72 -7.89 1.00 -6.18
CA GLU A 72 -9.15 1.76 -6.05
C GLU A 72 -9.37 2.73 -7.22
N ALA A 73 -8.28 3.30 -7.76
CA ALA A 73 -8.35 4.14 -8.96
C ALA A 73 -8.69 3.35 -10.25
N CYS A 74 -8.37 2.06 -10.30
CA CYS A 74 -8.53 1.22 -11.50
C CYS A 74 -9.77 0.32 -11.47
N PHE A 75 -10.33 0.06 -10.29
CA PHE A 75 -11.41 -0.90 -10.07
C PHE A 75 -12.49 -0.31 -9.17
N PRO A 76 -13.78 -0.60 -9.42
CA PRO A 76 -14.84 -0.26 -8.48
C PRO A 76 -14.58 -0.90 -7.12
N ALA A 77 -14.83 -0.16 -6.05
CA ALA A 77 -14.68 -0.60 -4.66
C ALA A 77 -15.36 -1.96 -4.38
N GLU A 78 -16.51 -2.18 -5.01
CA GLU A 78 -17.28 -3.44 -4.97
C GLU A 78 -16.48 -4.67 -5.39
N SER A 79 -15.48 -4.50 -6.27
CA SER A 79 -14.62 -5.59 -6.73
C SER A 79 -13.77 -6.18 -5.59
N PHE A 80 -13.52 -5.40 -4.54
CA PHE A 80 -12.75 -5.80 -3.37
C PHE A 80 -13.63 -6.07 -2.17
N TYR A 81 -14.55 -5.16 -1.85
CA TYR A 81 -15.36 -5.27 -0.63
C TYR A 81 -16.47 -6.32 -0.70
N ASN A 82 -16.87 -6.78 -1.90
CA ASN A 82 -17.86 -7.86 -2.06
C ASN A 82 -17.20 -9.23 -2.29
N GLY A 83 -16.26 -9.60 -1.42
CA GLY A 83 -15.60 -10.91 -1.45
C GLY A 83 -14.45 -11.03 -2.45
N GLY A 84 -13.87 -9.91 -2.87
CA GLY A 84 -12.62 -9.90 -3.63
C GLY A 84 -11.41 -10.14 -2.71
N THR A 85 -10.35 -10.72 -3.26
CA THR A 85 -9.09 -10.92 -2.54
C THR A 85 -7.92 -10.33 -3.30
N LEU A 86 -6.97 -9.73 -2.57
CA LEU A 86 -5.73 -9.21 -3.09
C LEU A 86 -4.57 -10.06 -2.57
N THR A 87 -3.86 -10.74 -3.47
CA THR A 87 -2.60 -11.40 -3.14
C THR A 87 -1.43 -10.53 -3.58
N TYR A 88 -0.57 -10.16 -2.62
CA TYR A 88 0.66 -9.41 -2.84
C TYR A 88 1.87 -10.27 -2.50
N LYS A 89 2.86 -10.33 -3.41
CA LYS A 89 4.15 -10.97 -3.17
C LYS A 89 5.29 -9.98 -3.44
N GLY A 90 5.90 -9.49 -2.37
CA GLY A 90 7.12 -8.67 -2.46
C GLY A 90 8.32 -9.55 -2.79
N ILE A 91 8.83 -9.44 -4.02
CA ILE A 91 10.03 -10.19 -4.46
C ILE A 91 11.31 -9.38 -4.18
N ASN A 92 11.26 -8.07 -4.42
CA ASN A 92 12.35 -7.13 -4.17
C ASN A 92 11.83 -5.95 -3.33
N PRO A 93 12.68 -5.30 -2.51
CA PRO A 93 12.30 -4.09 -1.80
C PRO A 93 12.06 -2.94 -2.78
N PHE A 94 11.06 -2.11 -2.50
CA PHE A 94 10.87 -0.83 -3.18
C PHE A 94 11.81 0.21 -2.58
N ARG A 95 12.39 1.07 -3.42
CA ARG A 95 13.34 2.09 -3.05
C ARG A 95 12.93 3.44 -3.59
N ASP A 96 13.56 4.48 -3.05
CA ASP A 96 13.43 5.81 -3.61
C ASP A 96 13.93 5.84 -5.06
N GLY A 97 13.20 6.54 -5.92
CA GLY A 97 13.46 6.58 -7.37
C GLY A 97 12.94 5.38 -8.18
N ASP A 98 12.41 4.33 -7.55
CA ASP A 98 11.82 3.21 -8.30
C ASP A 98 10.57 3.64 -9.08
N VAL A 99 10.45 3.14 -10.31
CA VAL A 99 9.23 3.30 -11.13
C VAL A 99 8.39 2.04 -11.02
N VAL A 100 7.16 2.19 -10.50
CA VAL A 100 6.21 1.09 -10.34
C VAL A 100 5.23 1.07 -11.50
N VAL A 101 5.22 -0.03 -12.25
CA VAL A 101 4.30 -0.22 -13.38
C VAL A 101 3.26 -1.28 -13.04
N PHE A 102 1.99 -0.90 -13.12
CA PHE A 102 0.85 -1.80 -12.92
C PHE A 102 0.35 -2.28 -14.29
N PHE A 103 0.35 -3.60 -14.51
CA PHE A 103 -0.21 -4.20 -15.71
C PHE A 103 -1.37 -5.14 -15.35
N ARG A 104 -2.50 -4.96 -16.02
CA ARG A 104 -3.66 -5.84 -15.89
C ARG A 104 -3.58 -6.93 -16.95
N ARG A 105 -3.42 -8.19 -16.53
CA ARG A 105 -3.69 -9.34 -17.41
C ARG A 105 -5.12 -9.84 -17.19
N GLY A 106 -6.02 -9.52 -18.11
CA GLY A 106 -7.31 -10.20 -18.19
C GLY A 106 -7.15 -11.54 -18.92
N ARG A 107 -7.75 -12.62 -18.39
CA ARG A 107 -8.13 -13.75 -19.25
C ARG A 107 -9.47 -13.38 -19.88
N ARG A 108 -9.50 -13.31 -21.21
CA ARG A 108 -10.77 -13.38 -21.96
C ARG A 108 -11.33 -14.79 -21.81
#